data_AF-T0XQ65-F1
#
_entry.id   AF-T0XQ65-F1
#
_cell.length_a   1.000
_cell.length_b   1.000
_cell.length_c   1.000
_cell.angle_alpha   90.00
_cell.angle_beta   90.00
_cell.angle_gamma   90.00
#
_symmetry.space_group_name_H-M   'P 1'
#
loop_
_entity.id
_entity.type
_entity.pdbx_description
1 polymer ?
#
loop_
_entity_poly.entity_id
_entity_poly.type
_entity_poly.pdbx_seq_one_letter_code
_entity_poly.pdbx_strand_id
1 'polypeptide(L)' 'MTREVVDRILSERGLTNLRFYDGLAHQGLFGLPRHLRTELDNSTLIIEDNHPIFTYH' A
#
# COMPACT_ATOMS: atom_id res chain seq x y z
N MET A 1 4.93 7.01 -7.26
CA MET A 1 5.58 8.21 -6.68
C MET A 1 7.03 7.86 -6.43
N THR A 2 8.00 8.71 -6.82
CA THR A 2 9.41 8.42 -6.51
C THR A 2 9.68 8.70 -5.03
N ARG A 3 10.79 8.16 -4.50
CA ARG A 3 11.17 8.33 -3.09
C ARG A 3 11.30 9.80 -2.73
N GLU A 4 11.92 10.56 -3.61
CA GLU A 4 12.23 11.99 -3.43
C GLU A 4 10.94 12.82 -3.37
N VAL A 5 9.91 12.44 -4.13
CA VAL A 5 8.61 13.10 -4.06
C VAL A 5 7.93 12.84 -2.72
N VAL A 6 8.01 11.60 -2.20
CA VAL A 6 7.49 11.25 -0.88
C VAL A 6 8.19 12.06 0.20
N ASP A 7 9.53 12.06 0.21
CA ASP A 7 10.33 12.76 1.23
C ASP A 7 10.10 14.27 1.20
N ARG A 8 9.99 14.86 0.01
CA ARG A 8 9.62 16.27 -0.15
C ARG A 8 8.25 16.56 0.45
N ILE A 9 7.25 15.72 0.17
CA ILE A 9 5.88 15.85 0.69
C ILE A 9 5.84 15.75 2.22
N LEU A 10 6.63 14.83 2.81
CA LEU A 10 6.72 14.67 4.26
C LEU A 10 7.35 15.91 4.91
N SER A 11 8.44 16.41 4.32
CA SER A 11 9.13 17.63 4.76
C SER A 11 8.24 18.88 4.69
N GLU A 12 7.56 19.10 3.55
CA GLU A 12 6.61 20.22 3.35
C GLU A 12 5.47 20.22 4.38
N ARG A 13 5.13 19.05 4.93
CA ARG A 13 4.09 18.87 5.96
C ARG A 13 4.63 18.90 7.40
N GLY A 14 5.94 19.10 7.58
CA GLY A 14 6.58 19.06 8.90
C GLY A 14 6.59 17.67 9.55
N LEU A 15 6.34 16.61 8.78
CA LEU A 15 6.32 15.23 9.27
C LEU A 15 7.76 14.73 9.38
N THR A 16 8.38 15.02 10.52
CA THR A 16 9.77 14.65 10.83
C THR A 16 9.80 13.55 11.89
N ASN A 17 10.95 12.86 12.02
CA ASN A 17 11.18 11.82 13.03
C ASN A 17 10.18 10.64 12.99
N LEU A 18 9.68 10.30 11.80
CA LEU A 18 8.85 9.10 11.61
C LEU A 18 9.71 7.85 11.85
N ARG A 19 9.21 6.93 12.68
CA ARG A 19 9.95 5.71 13.08
C ARG A 19 10.09 4.66 11.96
N PHE A 20 9.34 4.82 10.88
CA PHE A 20 9.21 3.77 9.86
C PHE A 20 9.00 4.31 8.45
N TYR A 21 8.26 5.42 8.29
CA TYR A 21 7.79 5.85 6.97
C TYR A 21 8.65 6.96 6.38
N ASP A 22 9.25 6.68 5.24
CA ASP A 22 10.01 7.59 4.37
C ASP A 22 9.82 7.17 2.90
N GLY A 23 10.54 7.79 1.96
CA GLY A 23 10.50 7.44 0.55
C GLY A 23 10.93 6.00 0.25
N LEU A 24 11.88 5.44 1.00
CA LEU A 24 12.35 4.05 0.83
C LEU A 24 11.27 3.05 1.28
N ALA A 25 10.73 3.25 2.48
CA ALA A 25 9.64 2.45 3.03
C ALA A 25 8.40 2.53 2.13
N HIS A 26 8.06 3.72 1.61
CA HIS A 26 6.98 3.88 0.64
C HIS A 26 7.19 2.97 -0.58
N GLN A 27 8.37 3.02 -1.21
CA GLN A 27 8.62 2.15 -2.37
C GLN A 27 8.54 0.66 -1.99
N GLY A 28 9.07 0.27 -0.84
CA GLY A 28 9.04 -1.12 -0.36
C GLY A 28 7.62 -1.63 -0.14
N LEU A 29 6.75 -0.83 0.48
CA LEU A 29 5.36 -1.19 0.77
C LEU A 29 4.54 -1.49 -0.48
N PHE A 30 4.81 -0.81 -1.60
CA PHE A 30 4.12 -1.03 -2.87
C PHE A 30 4.87 -2.00 -3.81
N GLY A 31 6.02 -2.54 -3.38
CA GLY A 31 6.80 -3.54 -4.11
C GLY A 31 6.32 -4.97 -3.86
N LEU A 32 5.08 -5.28 -4.22
CA LEU A 32 4.46 -6.58 -3.91
C LEU A 32 5.22 -7.78 -4.52
N PRO A 33 5.40 -8.88 -3.76
CA PRO A 33 5.88 -10.15 -4.28
C PRO A 33 5.10 -10.63 -5.51
N ARG A 34 5.76 -11.39 -6.39
CA ARG A 34 5.17 -11.86 -7.67
C ARG A 34 3.83 -12.58 -7.49
N HIS A 35 3.75 -13.50 -6.53
CA HIS A 35 2.53 -14.29 -6.31
C HIS A 35 1.35 -13.40 -5.90
N LEU A 36 1.57 -12.41 -5.03
CA LEU A 36 0.50 -11.47 -4.65
C LEU A 36 0.03 -10.61 -5.83
N ARG A 37 0.93 -10.19 -6.72
CA ARG A 37 0.54 -9.47 -7.94
C ARG A 37 -0.37 -10.32 -8.82
N THR A 38 -0.02 -11.59 -9.04
CA THR A 38 -0.83 -12.52 -9.82
C THR A 38 -2.22 -12.75 -9.21
N GLU A 39 -2.32 -12.96 -7.90
CA GLU A 39 -3.62 -13.14 -7.24
C GLU A 39 -4.48 -11.87 -7.31
N LEU A 40 -3.87 -10.69 -7.16
CA LEU A 40 -4.57 -9.41 -7.31
C LEU A 40 -5.12 -9.22 -8.73
N ASP A 41 -4.31 -9.51 -9.75
CA ASP A 41 -4.72 -9.38 -11.16
C ASP A 41 -5.85 -10.36 -11.54
N ASN A 42 -5.90 -11.53 -10.89
CA ASN A 42 -6.91 -12.55 -11.14
C ASN A 42 -8.19 -12.37 -10.29
N SER A 43 -8.15 -11.52 -9.25
CA SER A 43 -9.27 -11.33 -8.34
C SER A 43 -10.42 -10.59 -9.01
N THR A 44 -11.58 -11.22 -9.08
CA THR A 44 -12.84 -10.64 -9.61
C THR A 44 -13.88 -10.35 -8.54
N LEU A 45 -13.58 -10.66 -7.27
CA LEU A 45 -14.52 -10.48 -6.17
C LEU A 45 -14.79 -8.98 -5.93
N ILE A 46 -16.07 -8.61 -5.98
CA ILE A 46 -16.58 -7.31 -5.55
C ILE A 46 -17.35 -7.55 -4.26
N ILE A 47 -16.99 -6.82 -3.21
CA ILE A 47 -17.71 -6.87 -1.93
C ILE A 47 -18.92 -5.95 -2.06
N GLU A 48 -20.12 -6.51 -1.94
CA GLU A 48 -21.39 -5.80 -2.06
C GLU A 48 -22.22 -5.98 -0.78
N ASP A 49 -23.16 -5.07 -0.51
CA ASP A 49 -24.02 -5.16 0.68
C ASP A 49 -24.84 -6.46 0.73
N ASN A 50 -25.25 -6.96 -0.45
CA ASN A 50 -25.96 -8.23 -0.62
C ASN A 50 -25.03 -9.44 -0.88
N HIS A 51 -23.73 -9.20 -1.03
CA HIS A 51 -22.69 -10.21 -1.23
C HIS A 51 -21.44 -9.87 -0.39
N PRO A 52 -21.55 -9.87 0.94
CA PRO A 52 -20.43 -9.55 1.82
C PRO A 52 -19.40 -10.67 1.84
N ILE A 53 -18.13 -10.29 2.03
CA ILE A 53 -17.05 -11.26 2.25
C ILE A 53 -17.11 -11.79 3.70
N PHE A 54 -17.02 -13.11 3.86
CA PHE A 54 -16.91 -13.75 5.17
C PHE A 54 -15.62 -14.54 5.25
N THR A 55 -14.90 -14.43 6.38
CA THR A 55 -13.74 -15.28 6.69
C THR A 55 -14.06 -16.09 7.93
N TYR A 56 -13.89 -17.40 7.87
CA TYR A 56 -13.97 -18.27 9.05
C TYR A 56 -12.58 -18.42 9.66
N HIS A 57 -12.47 -18.25 10.98
CA HIS A 57 -11.27 -18.48 11.77
C HIS A 57 -11.38 -19.79 12.54
#